data_AF-A0A502DLM5-F1
#
_entry.id   AF-A0A502DLM5-F1
#
_cell.length_a   1.000
_cell.length_b   1.000
_cell.length_c   1.000
_cell.angle_alpha   90.00
_cell.angle_beta   90.00
_cell.angle_gamma   90.00
#
_symmetry.space_group_name_H-M   'P 1'
#
loop_
_entity.id
_entity.type
_entity.pdbx_description
1 polymer ?
#
loop_
_entity_poly.entity_id
_entity_poly.type
_entity_poly.pdbx_seq_one_letter_code
_entity_poly.pdbx_strand_id
1 'polypeptide(L)'
;MTQHPIPSKSKKARYLAAAIPLALLAACGGGSNNSSESTPPPTATVPPPVATVPPITTTPEEPATPPAEPTFATEVARHVDAATKIAGTDALLLDTYKTYYCMFAEDRLDLRTAARNDTARVPLTQIYDDAWYIGNRYVGQYILKSGSGFSLVDSLNNANEAQTYTVPALNSLGMGPSLPLNSVYLTHGHGDHDGGAVYLKNNFAPQILLGSADANGKAYTPTLIDSTDLTPKTINFGGRQVTFLPTPGHTAGSTSAIIPVHDGGRQINLVAVGGSSMPSDINGARSYLDSVERTYVLAKQIGVEGSIHPHPVFDGTLKNLDKLAASPLTQPSPFTVGEDRALRGLAIYRQCAAAWVAKIDATAVIPVWRATKLDVTAPATGSSIVTAKLSSAWGPVAKQQISFMANDTGSTCVATTDKEGMGSCELRTSPIDPKLREITATFAGAEAATYLDLPTKATLTVQ
;
A
#
# COMPACT_ATOMS: atom_id res chain seq x y z
N MET A 1 -50.41 -26.52 14.51
CA MET A 1 -50.76 -27.37 13.35
C MET A 1 -49.78 -27.05 12.24
N THR A 2 -49.37 -28.12 11.55
CA THR A 2 -48.62 -28.24 10.30
C THR A 2 -47.13 -27.88 10.26
N GLN A 3 -46.39 -28.92 9.88
CA GLN A 3 -44.97 -29.20 9.87
C GLN A 3 -44.37 -29.05 8.45
N HIS A 4 -43.07 -28.67 8.39
CA HIS A 4 -41.97 -29.20 7.55
C HIS A 4 -41.96 -29.02 5.99
N PRO A 5 -40.84 -29.27 5.26
CA PRO A 5 -39.43 -28.81 5.43
C PRO A 5 -38.63 -28.56 4.08
N ILE A 6 -37.49 -27.82 4.14
CA ILE A 6 -36.09 -28.03 3.57
C ILE A 6 -35.88 -28.36 2.03
N PRO A 7 -34.69 -28.23 1.35
CA PRO A 7 -33.49 -27.34 1.39
C PRO A 7 -33.15 -26.69 0.01
N SER A 8 -32.07 -25.88 -0.11
CA SER A 8 -31.07 -26.05 -1.22
C SER A 8 -29.92 -25.00 -1.27
N LYS A 9 -28.70 -25.50 -1.05
CA LYS A 9 -27.43 -25.36 -1.81
C LYS A 9 -26.67 -24.04 -1.96
N SER A 10 -25.36 -24.26 -1.80
CA SER A 10 -24.18 -23.44 -2.08
C SER A 10 -24.10 -22.85 -3.50
N LYS A 11 -23.44 -21.69 -3.61
CA LYS A 11 -22.70 -21.31 -4.82
C LYS A 11 -21.37 -20.66 -4.47
N LYS A 12 -20.31 -21.37 -4.85
CA LYS A 12 -18.96 -20.83 -5.09
C LYS A 12 -19.01 -19.93 -6.31
N ALA A 13 -18.52 -18.70 -6.23
CA ALA A 13 -18.30 -17.85 -7.40
C ALA A 13 -16.93 -18.20 -8.01
N ARG A 14 -16.94 -18.76 -9.22
CA ARG A 14 -15.77 -18.91 -10.10
C ARG A 14 -15.72 -17.69 -11.02
N TYR A 15 -14.57 -17.04 -11.09
CA TYR A 15 -14.27 -16.01 -12.08
C TYR A 15 -14.22 -16.63 -13.48
N LEU A 16 -15.00 -16.08 -14.41
CA LEU A 16 -14.97 -16.40 -15.85
C LEU A 16 -13.84 -15.60 -16.51
N ALA A 17 -12.91 -16.31 -17.15
CA ALA A 17 -12.04 -15.75 -18.18
C ALA A 17 -12.83 -15.69 -19.50
N ALA A 18 -12.93 -14.50 -20.09
CA ALA A 18 -13.53 -14.32 -21.42
C ALA A 18 -12.47 -14.57 -22.51
N ALA A 19 -12.73 -15.55 -23.37
CA ALA A 19 -11.98 -15.80 -24.60
C ALA A 19 -12.74 -15.19 -25.79
N ILE A 20 -12.04 -14.46 -26.65
CA ILE A 20 -12.55 -13.92 -27.93
C ILE A 20 -12.02 -14.82 -29.07
N PRO A 21 -12.83 -15.16 -30.09
CA PRO A 21 -12.45 -16.16 -31.09
C PRO A 21 -11.65 -15.59 -32.26
N LEU A 22 -10.77 -16.44 -32.78
CA LEU A 22 -9.94 -16.29 -33.96
C LEU A 22 -10.80 -16.47 -35.23
N ALA A 23 -10.81 -15.49 -36.14
CA ALA A 23 -11.39 -15.63 -37.48
C ALA A 23 -10.28 -15.95 -38.50
N LEU A 24 -10.37 -17.14 -39.10
CA LEU A 24 -9.63 -17.53 -40.29
C LEU A 24 -10.16 -16.75 -41.51
N LEU A 25 -9.26 -16.15 -42.29
CA LEU A 25 -9.50 -15.90 -43.71
C LEU A 25 -8.42 -16.61 -44.54
N ALA A 26 -8.90 -17.44 -45.47
CA ALA A 26 -8.13 -18.05 -46.54
C ALA A 26 -8.53 -17.41 -47.88
N ALA A 27 -7.54 -17.06 -48.70
CA ALA A 27 -7.61 -16.95 -50.17
C ALA A 27 -6.17 -16.77 -50.68
N CYS A 28 -5.56 -17.76 -51.34
CA CYS A 28 -5.62 -18.08 -52.78
C CYS A 28 -4.87 -17.08 -53.70
N GLY A 29 -3.83 -17.60 -54.37
CA GLY A 29 -3.58 -17.32 -55.79
C GLY A 29 -2.23 -16.69 -56.14
N GLY A 30 -1.42 -17.41 -56.93
CA GLY A 30 -0.40 -16.80 -57.78
C GLY A 30 0.88 -17.62 -57.94
N GLY A 31 0.84 -18.63 -58.82
CA GLY A 31 2.05 -19.34 -59.25
C GLY A 31 2.76 -18.64 -60.42
N SER A 32 4.06 -18.88 -60.54
CA SER A 32 4.77 -18.83 -61.82
C SER A 32 5.97 -19.77 -61.78
N ASN A 33 5.95 -20.75 -62.68
CA ASN A 33 7.05 -21.65 -62.98
C ASN A 33 8.20 -20.89 -63.64
N ASN A 34 9.44 -21.26 -63.32
CA ASN A 34 10.48 -21.34 -64.33
C ASN A 34 11.57 -22.36 -63.92
N SER A 35 11.73 -23.36 -64.76
CA SER A 35 12.79 -24.35 -64.79
C SER A 35 13.80 -23.93 -65.86
N SER A 36 15.10 -23.90 -65.54
CA SER A 36 16.14 -24.54 -66.37
C SER A 36 17.56 -24.22 -65.87
N GLU A 37 18.32 -25.31 -65.77
CA GLU A 37 19.73 -25.45 -66.12
C GLU A 37 20.84 -25.09 -65.12
N SER A 38 21.44 -26.22 -64.72
CA SER A 38 22.72 -26.51 -64.11
C SER A 38 23.95 -25.82 -64.70
N THR A 39 24.81 -25.33 -63.81
CA THR A 39 26.27 -25.22 -64.02
C THR A 39 27.02 -25.76 -62.78
N PRO A 40 28.18 -26.43 -62.94
CA PRO A 40 28.89 -27.07 -61.83
C PRO A 40 29.62 -26.06 -60.93
N PRO A 41 29.93 -26.41 -59.67
CA PRO A 41 30.43 -25.46 -58.68
C PRO A 41 31.93 -25.16 -58.86
N PRO A 42 32.39 -23.96 -58.47
CA PRO A 42 33.81 -23.67 -58.36
C PRO A 42 34.40 -24.33 -57.10
N THR A 43 35.58 -24.91 -57.27
CA THR A 43 36.41 -25.56 -56.24
C THR A 43 36.82 -24.54 -55.18
N ALA A 44 36.12 -24.53 -54.05
CA ALA A 44 36.48 -23.71 -52.89
C ALA A 44 37.43 -24.50 -51.98
N THR A 45 38.60 -23.92 -51.74
CA THR A 45 39.67 -24.39 -50.87
C THR A 45 39.19 -24.62 -49.44
N VAL A 46 39.55 -25.79 -48.90
CA VAL A 46 39.28 -26.21 -47.50
C VAL A 46 40.04 -25.31 -46.53
N PRO A 47 39.36 -24.56 -45.63
CA PRO A 47 40.03 -23.89 -44.51
C PRO A 47 40.49 -24.94 -43.48
N PRO A 48 41.56 -24.65 -42.69
CA PRO A 48 42.06 -25.59 -41.69
C PRO A 48 40.97 -25.94 -40.67
N PRO A 49 41.02 -27.14 -40.05
CA PRO A 49 40.01 -27.55 -39.08
C PRO A 49 40.00 -26.55 -37.91
N VAL A 50 38.84 -25.91 -37.73
CA VAL A 50 38.51 -25.16 -36.52
C VAL A 50 38.61 -26.14 -35.36
N ALA A 51 39.40 -25.80 -34.34
CA ALA A 51 39.47 -26.57 -33.10
C ALA A 51 38.05 -26.80 -32.59
N THR A 52 37.65 -28.06 -32.47
CA THR A 52 36.37 -28.45 -31.89
C THR A 52 36.32 -27.92 -30.46
N VAL A 53 35.49 -26.91 -30.22
CA VAL A 53 35.09 -26.53 -28.87
C VAL A 53 34.46 -27.77 -28.24
N PRO A 54 34.93 -28.23 -27.06
CA PRO A 54 34.33 -29.38 -26.41
C PRO A 54 32.85 -29.09 -26.17
N PRO A 55 31.95 -30.09 -26.30
CA PRO A 55 30.55 -29.88 -26.01
C PRO A 55 30.43 -29.40 -24.56
N ILE A 56 29.82 -28.24 -24.37
CA ILE A 56 29.43 -27.78 -23.04
C ILE A 56 28.33 -28.74 -22.59
N THR A 57 28.73 -29.80 -21.89
CA THR A 57 27.83 -30.58 -21.05
C THR A 57 27.44 -29.70 -19.85
N THR A 58 26.49 -28.79 -20.04
CA THR A 58 25.75 -28.25 -18.92
C THR A 58 24.85 -29.35 -18.40
N THR A 59 25.34 -30.11 -17.42
CA THR A 59 24.47 -30.81 -16.49
C THR A 59 23.43 -29.80 -15.99
N PRO A 60 22.12 -30.09 -16.01
CA PRO A 60 21.14 -29.22 -15.37
C PRO A 60 21.55 -29.09 -13.91
N GLU A 61 22.04 -27.92 -13.52
CA GLU A 61 22.32 -27.62 -12.12
C GLU A 61 20.99 -27.75 -11.38
N GLU A 62 20.92 -28.70 -10.46
CA GLU A 62 19.77 -28.88 -9.58
C GLU A 62 19.47 -27.52 -8.91
N PRO A 63 18.19 -27.10 -8.80
CA PRO A 63 17.88 -25.76 -8.34
C PRO A 63 18.54 -25.49 -6.99
N ALA A 64 19.31 -24.40 -6.88
CA ALA A 64 19.72 -23.91 -5.58
C ALA A 64 18.45 -23.62 -4.76
N THR A 65 18.23 -24.44 -3.73
CA THR A 65 17.16 -24.22 -2.76
C THR A 65 17.32 -22.80 -2.21
N PRO A 66 16.25 -21.98 -2.14
CA PRO A 66 16.31 -20.71 -1.43
C PRO A 66 16.96 -20.92 -0.07
N PRO A 67 17.75 -19.98 0.46
CA PRO A 67 18.32 -20.09 1.79
C PRO A 67 17.21 -20.50 2.75
N ALA A 68 17.41 -21.59 3.50
CA ALA A 68 16.41 -22.05 4.45
C ALA A 68 16.06 -20.88 5.37
N GLU A 69 14.76 -20.60 5.54
CA GLU A 69 14.34 -19.55 6.46
C GLU A 69 14.91 -19.87 7.84
N PRO A 70 15.42 -18.86 8.58
CA PRO A 70 15.88 -19.09 9.94
C PRO A 70 14.74 -19.71 10.75
N THR A 71 15.06 -20.74 11.54
CA THR A 71 14.09 -21.34 12.45
C THR A 71 13.83 -20.37 13.59
N PHE A 72 12.57 -19.93 13.74
CA PHE A 72 12.17 -19.06 14.84
C PHE A 72 11.60 -19.89 15.99
N ALA A 73 11.91 -19.49 17.22
CA ALA A 73 11.36 -20.13 18.42
C ALA A 73 9.86 -19.86 18.60
N THR A 74 9.35 -18.74 18.05
CA THR A 74 7.93 -18.36 18.12
C THR A 74 7.48 -17.62 16.86
N GLU A 75 6.18 -17.68 16.57
CA GLU A 75 5.56 -16.90 15.49
C GLU A 75 5.63 -15.39 15.75
N VAL A 76 5.64 -14.96 17.01
CA VAL A 76 5.88 -13.57 17.40
C VAL A 76 7.25 -13.12 16.89
N ALA A 77 8.32 -13.88 17.20
CA ALA A 77 9.67 -13.55 16.76
C ALA A 77 9.79 -13.55 15.23
N ARG A 78 9.13 -14.50 14.56
CA ARG A 78 9.11 -14.59 13.09
C ARG A 78 8.53 -13.34 12.43
N HIS A 79 7.40 -12.85 12.93
CA HIS A 79 6.75 -11.65 12.38
C HIS A 79 7.49 -10.36 12.75
N VAL A 80 8.07 -10.25 13.94
CA VAL A 80 8.90 -9.09 14.33
C VAL A 80 10.20 -9.02 13.50
N ASP A 81 10.82 -10.17 13.22
CA ASP A 81 11.97 -10.24 12.30
C ASP A 81 11.56 -9.84 10.87
N ALA A 82 10.43 -10.35 10.38
CA ALA A 82 9.90 -9.96 9.08
C ALA A 82 9.65 -8.44 8.97
N ALA A 83 9.07 -7.82 10.02
CA ALA A 83 8.92 -6.37 10.10
C ALA A 83 10.28 -5.64 9.99
N THR A 84 11.29 -6.16 10.68
CA THR A 84 12.66 -5.62 10.65
C THR A 84 13.30 -5.77 9.26
N LYS A 85 13.14 -6.92 8.61
CA LYS A 85 13.59 -7.17 7.23
C LYS A 85 12.90 -6.27 6.21
N ILE A 86 11.59 -6.07 6.34
CA ILE A 86 10.83 -5.14 5.48
C ILE A 86 11.33 -3.71 5.68
N ALA A 87 11.67 -3.29 6.90
CA ALA A 87 12.26 -1.98 7.16
C ALA A 87 13.67 -1.83 6.55
N GLY A 88 14.45 -2.92 6.50
CA GLY A 88 15.79 -2.91 5.93
C GLY A 88 16.70 -1.94 6.69
N THR A 89 17.39 -1.04 5.98
CA THR A 89 18.22 0.01 6.58
C THR A 89 17.53 1.37 6.65
N ASP A 90 16.23 1.44 6.34
CA ASP A 90 15.48 2.71 6.36
C ASP A 90 15.16 3.13 7.80
N ALA A 91 15.82 4.19 8.26
CA ALA A 91 15.68 4.67 9.64
C ALA A 91 14.26 5.17 9.98
N LEU A 92 13.49 5.66 9.01
CA LEU A 92 12.10 6.04 9.28
C LEU A 92 11.26 4.79 9.55
N LEU A 93 11.43 3.75 8.73
CA LEU A 93 10.71 2.49 8.91
C LEU A 93 11.14 1.75 10.19
N LEU A 94 12.43 1.72 10.51
CA LEU A 94 12.95 1.06 11.71
C LEU A 94 12.53 1.79 12.99
N ASP A 95 12.94 3.06 13.12
CA ASP A 95 12.83 3.79 14.38
C ASP A 95 11.41 4.23 14.68
N THR A 96 10.53 4.26 13.68
CA THR A 96 9.15 4.73 13.85
C THR A 96 8.16 3.62 13.56
N TYR A 97 7.99 3.22 12.30
CA TYR A 97 6.94 2.26 11.94
C TYR A 97 7.10 0.94 12.69
N LYS A 98 8.27 0.30 12.61
CA LYS A 98 8.52 -0.96 13.31
C LYS A 98 8.46 -0.75 14.82
N THR A 99 9.21 0.22 15.34
CA THR A 99 9.27 0.51 16.79
C THR A 99 7.89 0.65 17.42
N TYR A 100 7.02 1.47 16.82
CA TYR A 100 5.72 1.76 17.43
C TYR A 100 4.66 0.73 17.06
N TYR A 101 4.59 0.22 15.82
CA TYR A 101 3.60 -0.82 15.51
C TYR A 101 3.86 -2.13 16.26
N CYS A 102 5.13 -2.52 16.45
CA CYS A 102 5.48 -3.77 17.14
C CYS A 102 5.56 -3.65 18.66
N MET A 103 5.39 -2.44 19.23
CA MET A 103 5.52 -2.20 20.67
C MET A 103 4.65 -3.13 21.54
N PHE A 104 3.48 -3.54 21.03
CA PHE A 104 2.56 -4.43 21.73
C PHE A 104 3.08 -5.88 21.74
N ALA A 105 3.45 -6.40 20.56
CA ALA A 105 4.01 -7.73 20.41
C ALA A 105 5.34 -7.88 21.17
N GLU A 106 6.13 -6.81 21.25
CA GLU A 106 7.43 -6.77 21.93
C GLU A 106 7.37 -6.37 23.42
N ASP A 107 6.18 -6.23 24.02
CA ASP A 107 5.99 -5.83 25.43
C ASP A 107 6.71 -4.53 25.83
N ARG A 108 6.82 -3.57 24.90
CA ARG A 108 7.46 -2.27 25.14
C ARG A 108 6.55 -1.32 25.91
N LEU A 109 6.27 -1.68 27.17
CA LEU A 109 5.49 -0.84 28.09
C LEU A 109 6.16 0.50 28.37
N ASP A 110 7.48 0.53 28.36
CA ASP A 110 8.30 1.74 28.43
C ASP A 110 7.94 2.71 27.29
N LEU A 111 7.93 2.24 26.03
CA LEU A 111 7.59 3.07 24.87
C LEU A 111 6.12 3.51 24.89
N ARG A 112 5.20 2.60 25.26
CA ARG A 112 3.77 2.92 25.40
C ARG A 112 3.55 4.05 26.40
N THR A 113 4.20 3.95 27.55
CA THR A 113 4.08 4.92 28.63
C THR A 113 4.70 6.26 28.23
N ALA A 114 5.90 6.22 27.62
CA ALA A 114 6.57 7.42 27.13
C ALA A 114 5.73 8.16 26.07
N ALA A 115 5.19 7.44 25.08
CA ALA A 115 4.35 8.03 24.04
C ALA A 115 3.09 8.69 24.62
N ARG A 116 2.40 8.01 25.56
CA ARG A 116 1.20 8.57 26.22
C ARG A 116 1.49 9.80 27.06
N ASN A 117 2.65 9.85 27.69
CA ASN A 117 3.04 10.96 28.55
C ASN A 117 3.54 12.18 27.77
N ASP A 118 3.94 12.00 26.51
CA ASP A 118 4.34 13.11 25.63
C ASP A 118 3.12 13.87 25.09
N THR A 119 2.58 14.73 25.95
CA THR A 119 1.42 15.58 25.64
C THR A 119 1.84 16.99 25.24
N ALA A 120 3.11 17.20 24.83
CA ALA A 120 3.57 18.52 24.44
C ALA A 120 2.74 19.06 23.27
N ARG A 121 2.36 20.33 23.38
CA ARG A 121 1.51 21.01 22.41
C ARG A 121 2.24 21.15 21.07
N VAL A 122 1.56 20.80 19.98
CA VAL A 122 2.01 21.14 18.62
C VAL A 122 1.17 22.32 18.13
N PRO A 123 1.79 23.46 17.76
CA PRO A 123 1.06 24.60 17.20
C PRO A 123 0.49 24.24 15.82
N LEU A 124 -0.24 25.18 15.21
CA LEU A 124 -0.70 25.03 13.84
C LEU A 124 0.49 24.91 12.89
N THR A 125 0.67 23.72 12.33
CA THR A 125 1.79 23.40 11.43
C THR A 125 1.24 23.01 10.07
N GLN A 126 1.62 23.74 9.03
CA GLN A 126 1.29 23.38 7.65
C GLN A 126 2.12 22.17 7.23
N ILE A 127 1.46 21.11 6.77
CA ILE A 127 2.12 19.85 6.35
C ILE A 127 2.03 19.61 4.84
N TYR A 128 1.07 20.26 4.18
CA TYR A 128 0.85 20.27 2.73
C TYR A 128 0.24 21.61 2.31
N ASP A 129 0.08 21.85 1.02
CA ASP A 129 -0.49 23.11 0.50
C ASP A 129 -1.88 23.39 1.09
N ASP A 130 -2.66 22.33 1.29
CA ASP A 130 -4.05 22.36 1.73
C ASP A 130 -4.34 21.47 2.96
N ALA A 131 -3.30 21.10 3.71
CA ALA A 131 -3.44 20.37 4.98
C ALA A 131 -2.50 20.85 6.09
N TRP A 132 -3.01 20.84 7.32
CA TRP A 132 -2.31 21.23 8.54
C TRP A 132 -2.49 20.20 9.65
N TYR A 133 -1.57 20.22 10.61
CA TYR A 133 -1.64 19.48 11.86
C TYR A 133 -1.82 20.42 13.04
N ILE A 134 -2.65 20.01 14.00
CA ILE A 134 -2.67 20.54 15.37
C ILE A 134 -2.83 19.39 16.38
N GLY A 135 -2.72 19.70 17.66
CA GLY A 135 -3.01 18.74 18.74
C GLY A 135 -1.87 18.71 19.73
N ASN A 136 -1.54 17.53 20.23
CA ASN A 136 -0.34 17.31 21.01
C ASN A 136 0.47 16.16 20.39
N ARG A 137 1.60 15.80 21.01
CA ARG A 137 2.47 14.74 20.49
C ARG A 137 1.92 13.31 20.68
N TYR A 138 0.81 13.15 21.41
CA TYR A 138 0.13 11.86 21.57
C TYR A 138 -1.18 11.75 20.78
N VAL A 139 -2.00 12.81 20.71
CA VAL A 139 -3.29 12.87 20.02
C VAL A 139 -3.28 14.05 19.04
N GLY A 140 -3.49 13.74 17.76
CA GLY A 140 -3.46 14.71 16.68
C GLY A 140 -4.82 14.98 16.07
N GLN A 141 -4.93 16.12 15.38
CA GLN A 141 -6.03 16.45 14.48
C GLN A 141 -5.44 17.04 13.20
N TYR A 142 -6.01 16.63 12.07
CA TYR A 142 -5.62 17.15 10.75
C TYR A 142 -6.70 18.08 10.24
N ILE A 143 -6.30 19.25 9.76
CA ILE A 143 -7.18 20.26 9.15
C ILE A 143 -6.95 20.20 7.65
N LEU A 144 -8.01 20.00 6.88
CA LEU A 144 -8.01 20.02 5.42
C LEU A 144 -8.76 21.26 4.95
N LYS A 145 -8.18 22.04 4.04
CA LYS A 145 -8.81 23.21 3.44
C LYS A 145 -9.20 22.91 2.00
N SER A 146 -10.35 23.39 1.57
CA SER A 146 -10.75 23.40 0.16
C SER A 146 -11.38 24.75 -0.19
N GLY A 147 -11.74 24.96 -1.46
CA GLY A 147 -12.51 26.14 -1.87
C GLY A 147 -13.91 26.24 -1.23
N SER A 148 -14.41 25.15 -0.64
CA SER A 148 -15.72 25.12 0.03
C SER A 148 -15.65 25.35 1.55
N GLY A 149 -14.46 25.36 2.15
CA GLY A 149 -14.27 25.50 3.59
C GLY A 149 -13.29 24.50 4.18
N PHE A 150 -13.51 24.12 5.44
CA PHE A 150 -12.63 23.25 6.21
C PHE A 150 -13.24 21.88 6.48
N SER A 151 -12.39 20.88 6.62
CA SER A 151 -12.75 19.57 7.14
C SER A 151 -11.69 19.07 8.11
N LEU A 152 -12.10 18.27 9.09
CA LEU A 152 -11.23 17.80 10.17
C LEU A 152 -11.15 16.28 10.17
N VAL A 153 -9.96 15.73 10.39
CA VAL A 153 -9.76 14.35 10.82
C VAL A 153 -9.57 14.37 12.33
N ASP A 154 -10.49 13.72 13.05
CA ASP A 154 -10.67 13.71 14.50
C ASP A 154 -11.03 15.08 15.13
N SER A 155 -11.36 15.06 16.42
CA SER A 155 -11.83 16.21 17.21
C SER A 155 -11.11 16.41 18.54
N LEU A 156 -9.96 15.76 18.73
CA LEU A 156 -9.12 15.84 19.93
C LEU A 156 -9.82 15.35 21.22
N ASN A 157 -9.17 15.56 22.37
CA ASN A 157 -9.50 14.86 23.61
C ASN A 157 -10.78 15.32 24.32
N ASN A 158 -11.23 16.56 24.06
CA ASN A 158 -12.36 17.16 24.77
C ASN A 158 -12.76 18.50 24.14
N ALA A 159 -13.89 19.03 24.60
CA ALA A 159 -14.39 20.36 24.20
C ALA A 159 -13.41 21.51 24.47
N ASN A 160 -12.63 21.45 25.56
CA ASN A 160 -11.65 22.49 25.86
C ASN A 160 -10.52 22.52 24.82
N GLU A 161 -10.00 21.37 24.40
CA GLU A 161 -9.05 21.31 23.29
C GLU A 161 -9.67 21.80 21.99
N ALA A 162 -10.90 21.41 21.65
CA ALA A 162 -11.57 21.96 20.46
C ALA A 162 -11.68 23.51 20.51
N GLN A 163 -12.06 24.07 21.65
CA GLN A 163 -12.20 25.52 21.84
C GLN A 163 -10.86 26.26 21.82
N THR A 164 -9.82 25.68 22.40
CA THR A 164 -8.52 26.37 22.58
C THR A 164 -7.52 26.05 21.47
N TYR A 165 -7.72 24.97 20.74
CA TYR A 165 -6.80 24.46 19.72
C TYR A 165 -7.42 24.53 18.32
N THR A 166 -8.55 23.85 18.11
CA THR A 166 -9.19 23.73 16.79
C THR A 166 -9.75 25.06 16.32
N VAL A 167 -10.55 25.75 17.14
CA VAL A 167 -11.19 27.01 16.72
C VAL A 167 -10.17 28.11 16.40
N PRO A 168 -9.14 28.37 17.23
CA PRO A 168 -8.13 29.37 16.89
C PRO A 168 -7.35 29.03 15.62
N ALA A 169 -7.04 27.74 15.40
CA ALA A 169 -6.39 27.29 14.18
C ALA A 169 -7.25 27.57 12.93
N LEU A 170 -8.51 27.17 12.96
CA LEU A 170 -9.46 27.44 11.88
C LEU A 170 -9.63 28.95 11.63
N ASN A 171 -9.76 29.75 12.67
CA ASN A 171 -9.84 31.21 12.56
C ASN A 171 -8.59 31.80 11.89
N SER A 172 -7.40 31.35 12.30
CA SER A 172 -6.13 31.81 11.70
C SER A 172 -5.98 31.43 10.22
N LEU A 173 -6.64 30.34 9.79
CA LEU A 173 -6.70 29.91 8.39
C LEU A 173 -7.81 30.59 7.58
N GLY A 174 -8.61 31.46 8.22
CA GLY A 174 -9.67 32.25 7.60
C GLY A 174 -11.06 31.64 7.66
N MET A 175 -11.37 30.79 8.65
CA MET A 175 -12.74 30.30 8.86
C MET A 175 -13.73 31.45 9.01
N GLY A 176 -14.84 31.35 8.29
CA GLY A 176 -15.90 32.36 8.25
C GLY A 176 -17.03 31.95 7.31
N PRO A 177 -17.97 32.86 6.99
CA PRO A 177 -19.13 32.54 6.18
C PRO A 177 -18.81 31.97 4.78
N SER A 178 -17.70 32.39 4.17
CA SER A 178 -17.26 31.90 2.86
C SER A 178 -16.41 30.62 2.92
N LEU A 179 -15.83 30.30 4.09
CA LEU A 179 -15.01 29.12 4.33
C LEU A 179 -15.43 28.49 5.68
N PRO A 180 -16.64 27.91 5.77
CA PRO A 180 -17.14 27.33 7.02
C PRO A 180 -16.43 26.02 7.36
N LEU A 181 -16.61 25.54 8.59
CA LEU A 181 -16.30 24.15 8.95
C LEU A 181 -17.42 23.24 8.42
N ASN A 182 -17.14 22.48 7.37
CA ASN A 182 -18.16 21.66 6.69
C ASN A 182 -18.30 20.28 7.32
N SER A 183 -17.18 19.64 7.64
CA SER A 183 -17.18 18.22 7.95
C SER A 183 -16.10 17.82 8.96
N VAL A 184 -16.41 16.82 9.77
CA VAL A 184 -15.47 16.16 10.69
C VAL A 184 -15.60 14.66 10.45
N TYR A 185 -14.49 13.98 10.23
CA TYR A 185 -14.43 12.53 10.17
C TYR A 185 -13.70 12.05 11.42
N LEU A 186 -14.37 11.24 12.22
CA LEU A 186 -13.81 10.60 13.40
C LEU A 186 -13.27 9.23 13.00
N THR A 187 -11.98 9.00 13.21
CA THR A 187 -11.33 7.72 12.90
C THR A 187 -11.96 6.58 13.68
N HIS A 188 -12.34 6.83 14.95
CA HIS A 188 -13.08 5.92 15.82
C HIS A 188 -13.74 6.66 17.00
N GLY A 189 -14.64 5.97 17.73
CA GLY A 189 -15.48 6.57 18.77
C GLY A 189 -14.89 6.58 20.19
N HIS A 190 -13.58 6.72 20.36
CA HIS A 190 -12.98 6.95 21.68
C HIS A 190 -12.87 8.45 22.01
N GLY A 191 -12.95 8.77 23.30
CA GLY A 191 -13.00 10.15 23.80
C GLY A 191 -11.77 11.00 23.49
N ASP A 192 -10.61 10.37 23.27
CA ASP A 192 -9.40 11.04 22.81
C ASP A 192 -9.49 11.54 21.37
N HIS A 193 -10.45 11.05 20.56
CA HIS A 193 -10.64 11.43 19.15
C HIS A 193 -11.99 12.08 18.89
N ASP A 194 -13.03 11.73 19.65
CA ASP A 194 -14.38 12.31 19.53
C ASP A 194 -14.75 13.31 20.64
N GLY A 195 -13.81 13.64 21.54
CA GLY A 195 -14.06 14.47 22.71
C GLY A 195 -14.47 15.91 22.38
N GLY A 196 -14.02 16.46 21.25
CA GLY A 196 -14.43 17.78 20.77
C GLY A 196 -15.70 17.79 19.93
N ALA A 197 -16.23 16.64 19.53
CA ALA A 197 -17.28 16.53 18.51
C ALA A 197 -18.58 17.24 18.90
N VAL A 198 -19.03 17.12 20.15
CA VAL A 198 -20.24 17.82 20.64
C VAL A 198 -20.06 19.33 20.58
N TYR A 199 -18.90 19.84 21.00
CA TYR A 199 -18.60 21.27 20.97
C TYR A 199 -18.62 21.78 19.52
N LEU A 200 -17.93 21.09 18.60
CA LEU A 200 -17.90 21.47 17.18
C LEU A 200 -19.30 21.43 16.56
N LYS A 201 -20.10 20.39 16.88
CA LYS A 201 -21.48 20.27 16.40
C LYS A 201 -22.35 21.45 16.83
N ASN A 202 -22.29 21.82 18.11
CA ASN A 202 -23.14 22.88 18.66
C ASN A 202 -22.77 24.29 18.17
N ASN A 203 -21.49 24.53 17.87
CA ASN A 203 -21.01 25.87 17.51
C ASN A 203 -20.93 26.12 16.00
N PHE A 204 -20.71 25.08 15.20
CA PHE A 204 -20.46 25.22 13.76
C PHE A 204 -21.36 24.33 12.88
N ALA A 205 -22.13 23.42 13.50
CA ALA A 205 -23.03 22.49 12.83
C ALA A 205 -22.44 21.65 11.67
N PRO A 206 -21.16 21.21 11.69
CA PRO A 206 -20.63 20.38 10.61
C PRO A 206 -21.37 19.04 10.50
N GLN A 207 -21.22 18.41 9.34
CA GLN A 207 -21.46 16.98 9.21
C GLN A 207 -20.37 16.22 9.96
N ILE A 208 -20.73 15.33 10.87
CA ILE A 208 -19.77 14.50 11.60
C ILE A 208 -19.94 13.06 11.14
N LEU A 209 -18.91 12.45 10.56
CA LEU A 209 -18.90 11.05 10.13
C LEU A 209 -18.28 10.17 11.22
N LEU A 210 -18.92 9.03 11.49
CA LEU A 210 -18.44 7.99 12.42
C LEU A 210 -18.91 6.61 11.96
N GLY A 211 -18.12 5.57 12.21
CA GLY A 211 -18.57 4.18 12.05
C GLY A 211 -19.81 3.87 12.89
N SER A 212 -20.80 3.22 12.28
CA SER A 212 -22.10 2.95 12.89
C SER A 212 -22.02 2.16 14.19
N ALA A 213 -21.03 1.28 14.32
CA ALA A 213 -20.85 0.47 15.53
C ALA A 213 -20.38 1.27 16.76
N ASP A 214 -19.84 2.48 16.58
CA ASP A 214 -19.41 3.36 17.67
C ASP A 214 -20.43 4.48 17.98
N ALA A 215 -21.53 4.56 17.23
CA ALA A 215 -22.47 5.68 17.31
C ALA A 215 -23.40 5.65 18.53
N ASN A 216 -23.51 4.51 19.21
CA ASN A 216 -24.40 4.36 20.35
C ASN A 216 -24.02 5.35 21.48
N GLY A 217 -25.01 6.13 21.93
CA GLY A 217 -24.81 7.12 23.00
C GLY A 217 -24.06 8.39 22.60
N LYS A 218 -23.75 8.61 21.32
CA LYS A 218 -23.04 9.82 20.85
C LYS A 218 -24.01 11.00 20.67
N ALA A 219 -23.87 12.02 21.53
CA ALA A 219 -24.75 13.19 21.56
C ALA A 219 -24.63 14.12 20.33
N TYR A 220 -23.55 14.02 19.56
CA TYR A 220 -23.33 14.82 18.34
C TYR A 220 -24.06 14.29 17.09
N THR A 221 -24.83 13.20 17.23
CA THR A 221 -25.69 12.63 16.17
C THR A 221 -24.95 12.44 14.83
N PRO A 222 -24.00 11.50 14.76
CA PRO A 222 -23.16 11.34 13.57
C PRO A 222 -23.96 10.88 12.35
N THR A 223 -23.48 11.29 11.16
CA THR A 223 -23.73 10.57 9.91
C THR A 223 -22.93 9.27 9.94
N LEU A 224 -23.60 8.16 9.64
CA LEU A 224 -23.01 6.84 9.85
C LEU A 224 -22.26 6.34 8.61
N ILE A 225 -21.05 5.83 8.83
CA ILE A 225 -20.36 4.93 7.93
C ILE A 225 -20.73 3.50 8.37
N ASP A 226 -21.38 2.72 7.52
CA ASP A 226 -21.84 1.38 7.87
C ASP A 226 -20.66 0.45 8.21
N SER A 227 -20.49 0.13 9.50
CA SER A 227 -19.41 -0.74 9.99
C SER A 227 -19.58 -2.21 9.59
N THR A 228 -20.73 -2.61 9.05
CA THR A 228 -20.98 -3.97 8.56
C THR A 228 -20.63 -4.14 7.09
N ASP A 229 -20.58 -3.04 6.34
CA ASP A 229 -20.15 -3.02 4.95
C ASP A 229 -18.66 -2.70 4.86
N LEU A 230 -17.84 -3.74 4.84
CA LEU A 230 -16.38 -3.65 4.83
C LEU A 230 -15.78 -3.21 3.48
N THR A 231 -16.60 -2.77 2.53
CA THR A 231 -16.14 -2.26 1.23
C THR A 231 -15.77 -0.77 1.30
N PRO A 232 -14.78 -0.33 0.50
CA PRO A 232 -14.42 1.09 0.45
C PRO A 232 -15.54 1.92 -0.19
N LYS A 233 -15.80 3.11 0.37
CA LYS A 233 -16.81 4.06 -0.11
C LYS A 233 -16.21 5.45 -0.28
N THR A 234 -16.31 5.99 -1.49
CA THR A 234 -15.91 7.37 -1.75
C THR A 234 -17.05 8.33 -1.42
N ILE A 235 -16.78 9.30 -0.55
CA ILE A 235 -17.73 10.31 -0.10
C ILE A 235 -17.13 11.69 -0.37
N ASN A 236 -17.97 12.64 -0.80
CA ASN A 236 -17.57 14.04 -0.85
C ASN A 236 -17.49 14.58 0.58
N PHE A 237 -16.28 14.87 1.03
CA PHE A 237 -15.94 15.34 2.37
C PHE A 237 -15.40 16.76 2.27
N GLY A 238 -16.27 17.75 2.47
CA GLY A 238 -15.91 19.18 2.38
C GLY A 238 -15.26 19.57 1.05
N GLY A 239 -15.80 19.09 -0.07
CA GLY A 239 -15.29 19.39 -1.42
C GLY A 239 -14.14 18.47 -1.87
N ARG A 240 -13.81 17.45 -1.09
CA ARG A 240 -12.72 16.50 -1.34
C ARG A 240 -13.29 15.09 -1.47
N GLN A 241 -12.91 14.35 -2.51
CA GLN A 241 -13.30 12.95 -2.67
C GLN A 241 -12.43 12.06 -1.76
N VAL A 242 -12.96 11.65 -0.62
CA VAL A 242 -12.27 10.80 0.35
C VAL A 242 -12.83 9.38 0.28
N THR A 243 -11.96 8.38 0.24
CA THR A 243 -12.38 6.96 0.22
C THR A 243 -12.26 6.38 1.62
N PHE A 244 -13.40 6.14 2.26
CA PHE A 244 -13.49 5.56 3.61
C PHE A 244 -13.55 4.04 3.54
N LEU A 245 -12.94 3.37 4.50
CA LEU A 245 -12.90 1.92 4.64
C LEU A 245 -13.21 1.55 6.09
N PRO A 246 -14.33 0.87 6.37
CA PRO A 246 -14.58 0.31 7.70
C PRO A 246 -13.51 -0.72 8.07
N THR A 247 -12.86 -0.50 9.22
CA THR A 247 -11.71 -1.24 9.71
C THR A 247 -11.89 -1.63 11.18
N PRO A 248 -12.86 -2.51 11.49
CA PRO A 248 -13.12 -2.93 12.87
C PRO A 248 -11.93 -3.67 13.47
N GLY A 249 -11.76 -3.52 14.78
CA GLY A 249 -10.69 -4.13 15.55
C GLY A 249 -10.41 -3.27 16.78
N HIS A 250 -9.70 -2.15 16.60
CA HIS A 250 -9.38 -1.21 17.69
C HIS A 250 -10.65 -0.74 18.42
N THR A 251 -11.66 -0.35 17.63
CA THR A 251 -13.07 -0.28 18.03
C THR A 251 -13.88 -1.03 16.98
N ALA A 252 -15.17 -1.27 17.25
CA ALA A 252 -16.05 -1.87 16.25
C ALA A 252 -16.38 -0.89 15.11
N GLY A 253 -16.37 0.43 15.37
CA GLY A 253 -16.64 1.49 14.40
C GLY A 253 -15.39 2.12 13.76
N SER A 254 -14.18 1.66 14.09
CA SER A 254 -12.94 2.16 13.50
C SER A 254 -13.02 2.16 11.97
N THR A 255 -12.62 3.27 11.37
CA THR A 255 -12.67 3.48 9.92
C THR A 255 -11.35 4.09 9.49
N SER A 256 -10.66 3.51 8.51
CA SER A 256 -9.51 4.11 7.82
C SER A 256 -9.98 4.90 6.60
N ALA A 257 -9.13 5.75 6.02
CA ALA A 257 -9.48 6.50 4.81
C ALA A 257 -8.26 6.73 3.90
N ILE A 258 -8.52 6.92 2.60
CA ILE A 258 -7.56 7.51 1.67
C ILE A 258 -7.96 8.95 1.39
N ILE A 259 -7.09 9.88 1.77
CA ILE A 259 -7.33 11.32 1.75
C ILE A 259 -6.37 11.96 0.72
N PRO A 260 -6.87 12.51 -0.40
CA PRO A 260 -6.02 13.26 -1.30
C PRO A 260 -5.59 14.58 -0.67
N VAL A 261 -4.39 15.08 -0.94
CA VAL A 261 -3.85 16.41 -0.54
C VAL A 261 -2.98 16.98 -1.66
N HIS A 262 -2.61 18.25 -1.58
CA HIS A 262 -1.73 18.89 -2.58
C HIS A 262 -0.32 19.15 -2.02
N ASP A 263 0.69 18.65 -2.72
CA ASP A 263 2.12 18.81 -2.43
C ASP A 263 2.77 19.52 -3.63
N GLY A 264 2.95 20.83 -3.54
CA GLY A 264 3.54 21.65 -4.61
C GLY A 264 2.63 21.73 -5.82
N GLY A 265 1.32 21.79 -5.61
CA GLY A 265 0.28 21.78 -6.63
C GLY A 265 -0.03 20.39 -7.20
N ARG A 266 0.72 19.34 -6.84
CA ARG A 266 0.45 17.96 -7.25
C ARG A 266 -0.44 17.26 -6.24
N GLN A 267 -1.53 16.67 -6.71
CA GLN A 267 -2.35 15.84 -5.84
C GLN A 267 -1.62 14.53 -5.51
N ILE A 268 -1.54 14.20 -4.23
CA ILE A 268 -1.06 12.92 -3.69
C ILE A 268 -2.11 12.32 -2.77
N ASN A 269 -2.05 11.01 -2.51
CA ASN A 269 -2.96 10.35 -1.58
C ASN A 269 -2.25 9.95 -0.29
N LEU A 270 -2.91 10.19 0.85
CA LEU A 270 -2.47 9.75 2.17
C LEU A 270 -3.37 8.63 2.68
N VAL A 271 -2.79 7.63 3.33
CA VAL A 271 -3.58 6.68 4.13
C VAL A 271 -3.75 7.20 5.56
N ALA A 272 -4.99 7.38 5.99
CA ALA A 272 -5.37 7.65 7.37
C ALA A 272 -5.76 6.33 8.06
N VAL A 273 -5.07 5.97 9.14
CA VAL A 273 -5.34 4.73 9.88
C VAL A 273 -6.46 4.95 10.91
N GLY A 274 -7.47 4.08 10.92
CA GLY A 274 -8.68 4.22 11.73
C GLY A 274 -8.59 3.87 13.22
N GLY A 275 -7.47 3.35 13.69
CA GLY A 275 -7.31 2.92 15.09
C GLY A 275 -5.91 2.41 15.37
N SER A 276 -5.40 2.66 16.58
CA SER A 276 -3.97 2.51 16.88
C SER A 276 -3.64 1.30 17.76
N SER A 277 -4.42 1.08 18.82
CA SER A 277 -4.12 0.02 19.79
C SER A 277 -4.73 -1.31 19.36
N MET A 278 -3.98 -2.39 19.52
CA MET A 278 -4.42 -3.73 19.14
C MET A 278 -5.32 -4.35 20.24
N PRO A 279 -6.44 -5.00 19.90
CA PRO A 279 -7.34 -5.61 20.88
C PRO A 279 -6.70 -6.80 21.60
N SER A 280 -6.97 -6.96 22.90
CA SER A 280 -6.37 -8.04 23.70
C SER A 280 -7.04 -9.41 23.52
N ASP A 281 -8.24 -9.46 22.96
CA ASP A 281 -8.93 -10.72 22.66
C ASP A 281 -8.63 -11.21 21.24
N ILE A 282 -8.67 -12.53 21.03
CA ILE A 282 -8.26 -13.15 19.77
C ILE A 282 -9.17 -12.78 18.59
N ASN A 283 -10.47 -12.59 18.81
CA ASN A 283 -11.40 -12.25 17.73
C ASN A 283 -11.17 -10.81 17.27
N GLY A 284 -11.04 -9.87 18.22
CA GLY A 284 -10.66 -8.49 17.95
C GLY A 284 -9.29 -8.39 17.28
N ALA A 285 -8.29 -9.14 17.75
CA ALA A 285 -6.95 -9.14 17.15
C ALA A 285 -6.95 -9.65 15.70
N ARG A 286 -7.71 -10.72 15.40
CA ARG A 286 -7.87 -11.22 14.02
C ARG A 286 -8.65 -10.24 13.14
N SER A 287 -9.71 -9.61 13.66
CA SER A 287 -10.44 -8.55 12.97
C SER A 287 -9.53 -7.34 12.66
N TYR A 288 -8.68 -6.97 13.61
CA TYR A 288 -7.72 -5.90 13.43
C TYR A 288 -6.71 -6.25 12.33
N LEU A 289 -6.14 -7.46 12.36
CA LEU A 289 -5.24 -7.93 11.30
C LEU A 289 -5.90 -7.86 9.91
N ASP A 290 -7.12 -8.39 9.75
CA ASP A 290 -7.88 -8.28 8.48
C ASP A 290 -8.03 -6.82 8.03
N SER A 291 -8.39 -5.94 8.96
CA SER A 291 -8.53 -4.50 8.68
C SER A 291 -7.22 -3.85 8.21
N VAL A 292 -6.08 -4.24 8.78
CA VAL A 292 -4.76 -3.78 8.30
C VAL A 292 -4.48 -4.29 6.89
N GLU A 293 -4.79 -5.56 6.61
CA GLU A 293 -4.59 -6.16 5.29
C GLU A 293 -5.45 -5.48 4.22
N ARG A 294 -6.74 -5.22 4.50
CA ARG A 294 -7.63 -4.48 3.59
C ARG A 294 -7.17 -3.03 3.39
N THR A 295 -6.65 -2.38 4.43
CA THR A 295 -6.08 -1.03 4.32
C THR A 295 -4.87 -1.01 3.39
N TYR A 296 -3.97 -2.00 3.49
CA TYR A 296 -2.84 -2.16 2.55
C TYR A 296 -3.32 -2.31 1.11
N VAL A 297 -4.31 -3.18 0.86
CA VAL A 297 -4.85 -3.41 -0.48
C VAL A 297 -5.43 -2.13 -1.07
N LEU A 298 -6.23 -1.39 -0.30
CA LEU A 298 -6.81 -0.13 -0.74
C LEU A 298 -5.74 0.94 -1.02
N ALA A 299 -4.78 1.09 -0.11
CA ALA A 299 -3.69 2.06 -0.23
C ALA A 299 -2.87 1.81 -1.51
N LYS A 300 -2.57 0.54 -1.81
CA LYS A 300 -1.88 0.15 -3.03
C LYS A 300 -2.72 0.35 -4.29
N GLN A 301 -4.02 0.02 -4.23
CA GLN A 301 -4.91 0.18 -5.37
C GLN A 301 -5.05 1.65 -5.79
N ILE A 302 -5.13 2.56 -4.81
CA ILE A 302 -5.28 4.00 -5.07
C ILE A 302 -3.92 4.68 -5.33
N GLY A 303 -2.84 4.13 -4.78
CA GLY A 303 -1.50 4.72 -4.86
C GLY A 303 -1.35 5.84 -3.83
N VAL A 304 -0.82 5.48 -2.66
CA VAL A 304 -0.53 6.42 -1.56
C VAL A 304 0.94 6.79 -1.54
N GLU A 305 1.26 7.99 -1.09
CA GLU A 305 2.65 8.49 -0.99
C GLU A 305 3.03 8.92 0.43
N GLY A 306 2.11 8.74 1.37
CA GLY A 306 2.29 9.06 2.78
C GLY A 306 1.15 8.51 3.62
N SER A 307 1.27 8.73 4.93
CA SER A 307 0.26 8.34 5.91
C SER A 307 0.02 9.47 6.90
N ILE A 308 -1.13 9.40 7.54
CA ILE A 308 -1.44 10.15 8.76
C ILE A 308 -2.08 9.21 9.77
N HIS A 309 -1.91 9.53 11.06
CA HIS A 309 -2.36 8.68 12.14
C HIS A 309 -3.02 9.48 13.27
N PRO A 310 -4.10 8.99 13.89
CA PRO A 310 -4.78 9.66 15.02
C PRO A 310 -3.83 9.87 16.21
N HIS A 311 -2.97 8.87 16.45
CA HIS A 311 -1.80 9.01 17.31
C HIS A 311 -0.55 9.18 16.43
N PRO A 312 0.08 10.36 16.34
CA PRO A 312 1.12 10.71 15.36
C PRO A 312 2.46 9.96 15.56
N VAL A 313 2.56 9.17 16.62
CA VAL A 313 3.78 8.42 16.95
C VAL A 313 4.02 7.23 16.02
N PHE A 314 2.98 6.72 15.35
CA PHE A 314 3.03 5.43 14.64
C PHE A 314 3.67 5.48 13.24
N ASP A 315 3.64 6.62 12.55
CA ASP A 315 3.81 6.65 11.09
C ASP A 315 4.76 7.73 10.57
N GLY A 316 5.60 8.27 11.45
CA GLY A 316 6.59 9.30 11.11
C GLY A 316 6.11 10.73 11.29
N THR A 317 4.81 10.93 11.57
CA THR A 317 4.22 12.26 11.76
C THR A 317 5.03 13.11 12.74
N LEU A 318 5.36 12.61 13.94
CA LEU A 318 6.17 13.37 14.90
C LEU A 318 7.56 13.76 14.37
N LYS A 319 8.28 12.84 13.72
CA LYS A 319 9.60 13.13 13.14
C LYS A 319 9.50 14.21 12.05
N ASN A 320 8.42 14.20 11.28
CA ASN A 320 8.21 15.19 10.23
C ASN A 320 7.74 16.54 10.78
N LEU A 321 6.94 16.56 11.86
CA LEU A 321 6.63 17.78 12.60
C LEU A 321 7.89 18.40 13.21
N ASP A 322 8.80 17.59 13.76
CA ASP A 322 10.07 18.07 14.32
C ASP A 322 10.95 18.71 13.23
N LYS A 323 10.97 18.16 12.01
CA LYS A 323 11.64 18.80 10.85
C LYS A 323 10.98 20.13 10.49
N LEU A 324 9.66 20.21 10.48
CA LEU A 324 8.91 21.43 10.14
C LEU A 324 9.01 22.51 11.24
N ALA A 325 9.27 22.11 12.49
CA ALA A 325 9.57 23.05 13.57
C ALA A 325 10.97 23.65 13.41
N ALA A 326 11.92 22.89 12.85
CA ALA A 326 13.30 23.32 12.62
C ALA A 326 13.53 23.99 11.26
N SER A 327 12.63 23.82 10.30
CA SER A 327 12.79 24.30 8.92
C SER A 327 11.44 24.54 8.25
N PRO A 328 11.32 25.52 7.33
CA PRO A 328 10.08 25.74 6.58
C PRO A 328 9.64 24.50 5.78
N LEU A 329 8.35 24.44 5.46
CA LEU A 329 7.79 23.43 4.56
C LEU A 329 8.53 23.44 3.21
N THR A 330 8.98 22.27 2.77
CA THR A 330 9.62 22.04 1.47
C THR A 330 8.64 21.40 0.50
N GLN A 331 9.02 21.36 -0.78
CA GLN A 331 8.30 20.65 -1.83
C GLN A 331 9.28 19.65 -2.49
N PRO A 332 9.10 18.32 -2.36
CA PRO A 332 8.00 17.67 -1.64
C PRO A 332 8.04 17.91 -0.13
N SER A 333 6.88 17.80 0.52
CA SER A 333 6.73 17.82 1.98
C SER A 333 7.51 16.67 2.63
N PRO A 334 8.05 16.83 3.87
CA PRO A 334 8.63 15.72 4.63
C PRO A 334 7.66 14.55 4.87
N PHE A 335 6.35 14.79 4.76
CA PHE A 335 5.30 13.77 4.86
C PHE A 335 5.13 12.95 3.57
N THR A 336 5.62 13.44 2.43
CA THR A 336 5.63 12.71 1.15
C THR A 336 6.81 11.74 1.15
N VAL A 337 6.58 10.51 1.60
CA VAL A 337 7.61 9.47 1.71
C VAL A 337 7.75 8.61 0.46
N GLY A 338 6.80 8.71 -0.47
CA GLY A 338 6.72 7.91 -1.69
C GLY A 338 6.01 6.56 -1.47
N GLU A 339 5.49 6.00 -2.56
CA GLU A 339 4.64 4.80 -2.52
C GLU A 339 5.35 3.57 -1.93
N ASP A 340 6.61 3.30 -2.33
CA ASP A 340 7.38 2.17 -1.79
C ASP A 340 7.48 2.23 -0.27
N ARG A 341 7.90 3.38 0.27
CA ARG A 341 8.07 3.53 1.72
C ARG A 341 6.72 3.46 2.45
N ALA A 342 5.68 4.09 1.92
CA ALA A 342 4.34 4.05 2.51
C ALA A 342 3.80 2.61 2.56
N LEU A 343 3.90 1.85 1.47
CA LEU A 343 3.44 0.46 1.41
C LEU A 343 4.29 -0.47 2.28
N ARG A 344 5.61 -0.27 2.36
CA ARG A 344 6.46 -1.01 3.31
C ARG A 344 6.10 -0.70 4.76
N GLY A 345 5.76 0.55 5.08
CA GLY A 345 5.23 0.94 6.38
C GLY A 345 3.96 0.19 6.75
N LEU A 346 3.00 0.07 5.83
CA LEU A 346 1.78 -0.71 6.04
C LEU A 346 2.05 -2.23 6.13
N ALA A 347 3.03 -2.75 5.39
CA ALA A 347 3.44 -4.14 5.50
C ALA A 347 4.09 -4.45 6.86
N ILE A 348 4.87 -3.51 7.42
CA ILE A 348 5.40 -3.56 8.79
C ILE A 348 4.26 -3.56 9.79
N TYR A 349 3.31 -2.63 9.65
CA TYR A 349 2.12 -2.56 10.50
C TYR A 349 1.37 -3.91 10.51
N ARG A 350 1.17 -4.52 9.34
CA ARG A 350 0.58 -5.85 9.20
C ARG A 350 1.40 -6.92 9.93
N GLN A 351 2.73 -6.96 9.75
CA GLN A 351 3.57 -7.94 10.45
C GLN A 351 3.44 -7.80 11.97
N CYS A 352 3.44 -6.59 12.49
CA CYS A 352 3.26 -6.35 13.93
C CYS A 352 1.86 -6.76 14.43
N ALA A 353 0.80 -6.58 13.63
CA ALA A 353 -0.53 -7.10 13.94
C ALA A 353 -0.58 -8.64 13.95
N ALA A 354 0.09 -9.29 12.99
CA ALA A 354 0.21 -10.75 12.96
C ALA A 354 1.01 -11.28 14.17
N ALA A 355 2.11 -10.61 14.55
CA ALA A 355 2.88 -10.91 15.75
C ALA A 355 2.00 -10.81 17.01
N TRP A 356 1.09 -9.82 17.06
CA TRP A 356 0.17 -9.67 18.18
C TRP A 356 -0.89 -10.78 18.23
N VAL A 357 -1.45 -11.18 17.09
CA VAL A 357 -2.33 -12.36 17.02
C VAL A 357 -1.61 -13.61 17.52
N ALA A 358 -0.38 -13.86 17.04
CA ALA A 358 0.45 -14.99 17.47
C ALA A 358 0.82 -14.95 18.96
N LYS A 359 0.85 -13.74 19.55
CA LYS A 359 1.11 -13.57 20.98
C LYS A 359 -0.09 -13.96 21.84
N ILE A 360 -1.30 -13.65 21.38
CA ILE A 360 -2.55 -14.03 22.06
C ILE A 360 -2.83 -15.52 21.84
N ASP A 361 -2.58 -16.02 20.63
CA ASP A 361 -2.80 -17.39 20.21
C ASP A 361 -1.52 -17.96 19.59
N ALA A 362 -0.72 -18.66 20.41
CA ALA A 362 0.54 -19.26 19.98
C ALA A 362 0.40 -20.37 18.92
N THR A 363 -0.83 -20.82 18.64
CA THR A 363 -1.11 -21.82 17.59
C THR A 363 -1.41 -21.18 16.24
N ALA A 364 -1.59 -19.85 16.19
CA ALA A 364 -1.85 -19.13 14.95
C ALA A 364 -0.62 -19.14 14.04
N VAL A 365 -0.76 -19.74 12.86
CA VAL A 365 0.24 -19.70 11.79
C VAL A 365 -0.26 -18.75 10.72
N ILE A 366 0.37 -17.59 10.61
CA ILE A 366 -0.03 -16.51 9.69
C ILE A 366 1.08 -16.32 8.65
N PRO A 367 0.82 -16.36 7.34
CA PRO A 367 1.89 -16.19 6.35
C PRO A 367 2.64 -14.87 6.56
N VAL A 368 3.98 -14.90 6.51
CA VAL A 368 4.79 -13.66 6.52
C VAL A 368 4.59 -12.95 5.19
N TRP A 369 4.37 -11.63 5.21
CA TRP A 369 4.38 -10.86 3.97
C TRP A 369 5.80 -10.48 3.64
N ARG A 370 6.19 -10.72 2.40
CA ARG A 370 7.47 -10.32 1.85
C ARG A 370 7.22 -9.20 0.85
N ALA A 371 7.61 -7.98 1.21
CA ALA A 371 7.57 -6.86 0.28
C ALA A 371 8.55 -7.14 -0.87
N THR A 372 8.03 -7.17 -2.10
CA THR A 372 8.83 -7.42 -3.30
C THR A 372 9.10 -6.14 -4.08
N LYS A 373 10.19 -6.15 -4.84
CA LYS A 373 10.64 -5.05 -5.68
C LYS A 373 11.00 -5.57 -7.07
N LEU A 374 10.65 -4.80 -8.09
CA LEU A 374 11.11 -4.98 -9.47
C LEU A 374 12.11 -3.88 -9.81
N ASP A 375 13.32 -4.28 -10.22
CA ASP A 375 14.30 -3.38 -10.82
C ASP A 375 14.33 -3.66 -12.33
N VAL A 376 13.74 -2.75 -13.12
CA VAL A 376 13.62 -2.88 -14.59
C VAL A 376 14.83 -2.26 -15.27
N THR A 377 15.41 -2.99 -16.22
CA THR A 377 16.55 -2.54 -17.02
C THR A 377 16.10 -2.22 -18.44
N ALA A 378 16.55 -1.08 -18.98
CA ALA A 378 16.26 -0.70 -20.36
C ALA A 378 16.89 -1.69 -21.36
N PRO A 379 16.25 -1.94 -22.52
CA PRO A 379 16.89 -2.65 -23.61
C PRO A 379 18.16 -1.92 -24.07
N ALA A 380 19.19 -2.69 -24.43
CA ALA A 380 20.36 -2.13 -25.12
C ALA A 380 19.94 -1.54 -26.48
N THR A 381 20.71 -0.56 -27.00
CA THR A 381 20.44 0.04 -28.31
C THR A 381 20.34 -1.04 -29.40
N GLY A 382 19.21 -1.07 -30.12
CA GLY A 382 18.92 -2.06 -31.15
C GLY A 382 18.39 -3.41 -30.65
N SER A 383 18.17 -3.56 -29.34
CA SER A 383 17.55 -4.73 -28.73
C SER A 383 16.10 -4.45 -28.32
N SER A 384 15.25 -5.46 -28.47
CA SER A 384 13.87 -5.51 -27.97
C SER A 384 13.76 -6.30 -26.65
N ILE A 385 14.88 -6.77 -26.10
CA ILE A 385 14.91 -7.56 -24.87
C ILE A 385 14.79 -6.63 -23.67
N VAL A 386 13.76 -6.87 -22.86
CA VAL A 386 13.57 -6.24 -21.56
C VAL A 386 13.93 -7.22 -20.47
N THR A 387 14.46 -6.69 -19.38
CA THR A 387 14.87 -7.47 -18.22
C THR A 387 14.37 -6.80 -16.95
N ALA A 388 13.93 -7.58 -15.97
CA ALA A 388 13.70 -7.11 -14.62
C ALA A 388 14.21 -8.12 -13.59
N LYS A 389 14.72 -7.59 -12.47
CA LYS A 389 15.06 -8.37 -11.29
C LYS A 389 13.92 -8.30 -10.28
N LEU A 390 13.37 -9.45 -9.91
CA LEU A 390 12.43 -9.58 -8.79
C LEU A 390 13.17 -9.99 -7.52
N SER A 391 13.04 -9.19 -6.47
CA SER A 391 13.69 -9.44 -5.19
C SER A 391 12.80 -9.07 -4.01
N SER A 392 13.16 -9.58 -2.83
CA SER A 392 12.63 -9.18 -1.53
C SER A 392 13.76 -9.05 -0.51
N ALA A 393 13.45 -8.67 0.73
CA ALA A 393 14.42 -8.69 1.83
C ALA A 393 14.94 -10.11 2.18
N TRP A 394 14.36 -11.17 1.60
CA TRP A 394 14.82 -12.56 1.72
C TRP A 394 15.74 -12.99 0.57
N GLY A 395 16.00 -12.10 -0.39
CA GLY A 395 16.84 -12.35 -1.55
C GLY A 395 16.06 -12.38 -2.87
N PRO A 396 16.66 -12.92 -3.94
CA PRO A 396 15.98 -13.08 -5.22
C PRO A 396 14.73 -13.95 -5.15
N VAL A 397 13.71 -13.61 -5.94
CA VAL A 397 12.48 -14.39 -6.03
C VAL A 397 12.47 -15.16 -7.35
N ALA A 398 12.83 -16.43 -7.28
CA ALA A 398 13.00 -17.32 -8.43
C ALA A 398 11.68 -18.01 -8.87
N LYS A 399 11.64 -18.48 -10.12
CA LYS A 399 10.55 -19.27 -10.72
C LYS A 399 9.19 -18.57 -10.70
N GLN A 400 9.16 -17.24 -10.72
CA GLN A 400 7.95 -16.43 -10.76
C GLN A 400 7.76 -15.78 -12.12
N GLN A 401 6.50 -15.55 -12.50
CA GLN A 401 6.18 -14.84 -13.74
C GLN A 401 6.24 -13.32 -13.53
N ILE A 402 6.99 -12.64 -14.37
CA ILE A 402 6.97 -11.18 -14.53
C ILE A 402 6.37 -10.88 -15.90
N SER A 403 5.37 -9.99 -15.92
CA SER A 403 4.80 -9.47 -17.17
C SER A 403 5.38 -8.11 -17.47
N PHE A 404 5.77 -7.88 -18.72
CA PHE A 404 6.28 -6.60 -19.22
C PHE A 404 5.28 -6.03 -20.22
N MET A 405 5.12 -4.71 -20.20
CA MET A 405 4.31 -3.96 -21.15
C MET A 405 5.10 -2.72 -21.61
N ALA A 406 5.24 -2.55 -22.92
CA ALA A 406 5.60 -1.26 -23.50
C ALA A 406 4.35 -0.40 -23.56
N ASN A 407 4.27 0.63 -22.71
CA ASN A 407 3.04 1.38 -22.51
C ASN A 407 2.62 2.15 -23.77
N ASP A 408 3.58 2.58 -24.59
CA ASP A 408 3.33 3.32 -25.83
C ASP A 408 2.71 2.46 -26.93
N THR A 409 3.08 1.18 -27.01
CA THR A 409 2.68 0.28 -28.11
C THR A 409 1.66 -0.78 -27.68
N GLY A 410 1.48 -0.97 -26.37
CA GLY A 410 0.72 -2.09 -25.80
C GLY A 410 1.38 -3.46 -26.00
N SER A 411 2.60 -3.53 -26.53
CA SER A 411 3.33 -4.78 -26.70
C SER A 411 3.65 -5.40 -25.35
N THR A 412 3.38 -6.69 -25.18
CA THR A 412 3.61 -7.40 -23.93
C THR A 412 4.50 -8.62 -24.12
N CYS A 413 5.28 -8.95 -23.11
CA CYS A 413 5.95 -10.25 -23.00
C CYS A 413 5.95 -10.72 -21.54
N VAL A 414 6.14 -12.02 -21.34
CA VAL A 414 6.21 -12.63 -20.00
C VAL A 414 7.52 -13.39 -19.88
N ALA A 415 8.19 -13.26 -18.74
CA ALA A 415 9.38 -14.01 -18.41
C ALA A 415 9.19 -14.77 -17.09
N THR A 416 9.86 -15.90 -16.95
CA THR A 416 10.01 -16.60 -15.67
C THR A 416 11.36 -16.25 -15.07
N THR A 417 11.39 -15.91 -13.78
CA THR A 417 12.63 -15.55 -13.09
C THR A 417 13.55 -16.76 -12.87
N ASP A 418 14.84 -16.57 -13.11
CA ASP A 418 15.88 -17.55 -12.78
C ASP A 418 16.24 -17.56 -11.28
N LYS A 419 17.31 -18.26 -10.90
CA LYS A 419 17.75 -18.39 -9.50
C LYS A 419 18.23 -17.05 -8.90
N GLU A 420 18.67 -16.12 -9.74
CA GLU A 420 19.05 -14.75 -9.40
C GLU A 420 17.86 -13.77 -9.42
N GLY A 421 16.64 -14.26 -9.68
CA GLY A 421 15.42 -13.47 -9.74
C GLY A 421 15.28 -12.67 -11.03
N MET A 422 16.11 -12.96 -12.05
CA MET A 422 16.13 -12.24 -13.31
C MET A 422 15.13 -12.86 -14.29
N GLY A 423 14.23 -12.05 -14.82
CA GLY A 423 13.35 -12.43 -15.93
C GLY A 423 13.64 -11.56 -17.14
N SER A 424 13.86 -12.17 -18.30
CA SER A 424 14.03 -11.45 -19.57
C SER A 424 13.11 -12.00 -20.64
N CYS A 425 12.53 -11.11 -21.45
CA CYS A 425 11.73 -11.49 -22.62
C CYS A 425 11.84 -10.45 -23.72
N GLU A 426 11.48 -10.84 -24.94
CA GLU A 426 11.49 -9.97 -26.10
C GLU A 426 10.14 -9.27 -26.28
N LEU A 427 10.12 -7.94 -26.30
CA LEU A 427 8.97 -7.16 -26.69
C LEU A 427 8.89 -7.11 -28.22
N ARG A 428 7.94 -7.86 -28.80
CA ARG A 428 7.70 -7.85 -30.25
C ARG A 428 7.11 -6.51 -30.69
N THR A 429 7.98 -5.52 -30.92
CA THR A 429 7.62 -4.25 -31.53
C THR A 429 7.87 -4.35 -33.04
N SER A 430 6.85 -4.08 -33.85
CA SER A 430 7.05 -3.88 -35.29
C SER A 430 7.87 -2.58 -35.50
N PRO A 431 8.76 -2.53 -36.50
CA PRO A 431 10.17 -2.16 -36.33
C PRO A 431 10.39 -0.99 -35.36
N ILE A 432 11.11 -1.31 -34.26
CA ILE A 432 11.68 -0.43 -33.22
C ILE A 432 11.21 1.02 -33.39
N ASP A 433 10.06 1.35 -32.82
CA ASP A 433 9.70 2.76 -32.68
C ASP A 433 10.83 3.42 -31.87
N PRO A 434 11.54 4.43 -32.42
CA PRO A 434 12.57 5.16 -31.70
C PRO A 434 12.02 5.92 -30.47
N LYS A 435 10.74 5.75 -30.13
CA LYS A 435 10.03 6.36 -29.00
C LYS A 435 9.49 5.34 -28.00
N LEU A 436 10.09 4.16 -27.83
CA LEU A 436 9.78 3.32 -26.67
C LEU A 436 10.21 4.10 -25.42
N ARG A 437 9.27 4.78 -24.78
CA ARG A 437 9.51 5.77 -23.72
C ARG A 437 9.18 5.22 -22.36
N GLU A 438 8.28 4.25 -22.26
CA GLU A 438 7.84 3.74 -20.97
C GLU A 438 7.58 2.23 -20.99
N ILE A 439 8.23 1.52 -20.05
CA ILE A 439 8.11 0.08 -19.88
C ILE A 439 7.66 -0.20 -18.45
N THR A 440 6.55 -0.93 -18.29
CA THR A 440 6.07 -1.39 -16.99
C THR A 440 6.30 -2.88 -16.83
N ALA A 441 7.00 -3.27 -15.77
CA ALA A 441 7.08 -4.65 -15.30
C ALA A 441 6.12 -4.86 -14.13
N THR A 442 5.42 -5.99 -14.11
CA THR A 442 4.45 -6.35 -13.08
C THR A 442 4.66 -7.78 -12.60
N PHE A 443 4.64 -7.96 -11.29
CA PHE A 443 4.59 -9.24 -10.60
C PHE A 443 3.27 -9.31 -9.81
N ALA A 444 2.49 -10.37 -10.06
CA ALA A 444 1.14 -10.53 -9.50
C ALA A 444 1.12 -10.93 -8.01
N GLY A 445 2.28 -11.27 -7.43
CA GLY A 445 2.37 -11.88 -6.11
C GLY A 445 2.43 -13.40 -6.20
N ALA A 446 2.91 -14.03 -5.13
CA ALA A 446 2.98 -15.48 -5.02
C ALA A 446 2.70 -15.92 -3.59
N GLU A 447 1.80 -16.89 -3.44
CA GLU A 447 1.44 -17.45 -2.14
C GLU A 447 2.16 -18.78 -1.91
N ALA A 448 2.72 -18.93 -0.72
CA ALA A 448 3.30 -20.16 -0.21
C ALA A 448 2.71 -20.49 1.16
N ALA A 449 2.98 -21.69 1.68
CA ALA A 449 2.42 -22.14 2.95
C ALA A 449 2.80 -21.23 4.14
N THR A 450 3.99 -20.64 4.13
CA THR A 450 4.53 -19.85 5.26
C THR A 450 4.70 -18.36 4.95
N TYR A 451 4.54 -17.95 3.68
CA TYR A 451 4.74 -16.57 3.25
C TYR A 451 3.89 -16.19 2.04
N LEU A 452 3.72 -14.88 1.86
CA LEU A 452 3.12 -14.25 0.70
C LEU A 452 4.12 -13.24 0.15
N ASP A 453 4.64 -13.48 -1.06
CA ASP A 453 5.34 -12.47 -1.83
C ASP A 453 4.31 -11.49 -2.37
N LEU A 454 4.39 -10.24 -1.92
CA LEU A 454 3.40 -9.22 -2.27
C LEU A 454 3.52 -8.87 -3.77
N PRO A 455 2.41 -8.53 -4.45
CA PRO A 455 2.50 -8.05 -5.82
C PRO A 455 3.38 -6.80 -5.90
N THR A 456 3.96 -6.50 -7.05
CA THR A 456 4.69 -5.25 -7.24
C THR A 456 4.70 -4.85 -8.71
N LYS A 457 4.87 -3.56 -8.97
CA LYS A 457 5.00 -3.00 -10.32
C LYS A 457 6.13 -1.98 -10.31
N ALA A 458 6.85 -1.88 -11.41
CA ALA A 458 7.86 -0.86 -11.61
C ALA A 458 7.79 -0.36 -13.05
N THR A 459 7.92 0.95 -13.21
CA THR A 459 7.90 1.59 -14.52
C THR A 459 9.22 2.28 -14.76
N LEU A 460 9.80 2.03 -15.94
CA LEU A 460 11.02 2.63 -16.40
C LEU A 460 10.69 3.58 -17.56
N THR A 461 11.10 4.84 -17.42
CA THR A 461 11.13 5.77 -18.56
C THR A 461 12.46 5.60 -19.30
N VAL A 462 12.41 5.20 -20.56
CA VAL A 462 13.57 5.05 -21.43
C VAL A 462 13.82 6.39 -22.13
N GLN A 463 15.01 6.94 -21.96
CA GLN A 463 15.41 8.24 -22.53
C GLN A 463 15.89 8.13 -23.97
#